data_AF-A0A172U736-F1
#
_entry.id   AF-A0A172U736-F1
#
_cell.length_a   1.000
_cell.length_b   1.000
_cell.length_c   1.000
_cell.angle_alpha   90.00
_cell.angle_beta   90.00
_cell.angle_gamma   90.00
#
_symmetry.space_group_name_H-M   'P 1'
#
loop_
_entity.id
_entity.type
_entity.pdbx_description
1 polymer ?
#
loop_
_entity_poly.entity_id
_entity_poly.type
_entity_poly.pdbx_seq_one_letter_code
_entity_poly.pdbx_strand_id
1 'polypeptide(L)' 'MGIVTTHFSPETVMEIKRQYIVNEDSQRVAVQLDIHTFEKIENVLENYALVQLINTDDTETLSIEEAKKYYAGLDKA' A
#
# COMPACT_ATOMS: atom_id res chain seq x y z
N MET A 1 -26.48 -28.79 22.17
CA MET A 1 -25.17 -28.12 21.99
C MET A 1 -24.87 -28.14 20.50
N GLY A 2 -25.25 -27.08 19.79
CA GLY A 2 -25.05 -26.99 18.34
C GLY A 2 -23.67 -26.44 18.05
N ILE A 3 -22.86 -27.17 17.27
CA ILE A 3 -21.62 -26.65 16.72
C ILE A 3 -21.99 -25.56 15.70
N VAL A 4 -21.67 -24.31 16.02
CA VAL A 4 -21.72 -23.22 15.05
C VAL A 4 -20.46 -23.36 14.20
N THR A 5 -20.57 -24.00 13.04
CA THR A 5 -19.51 -23.97 12.04
C THR A 5 -19.55 -22.59 11.40
N THR A 6 -18.69 -21.70 11.87
CA THR A 6 -18.38 -20.44 11.18
C THR A 6 -17.95 -20.78 9.75
N HIS A 7 -18.82 -20.49 8.78
CA HIS A 7 -18.44 -20.48 7.38
C HIS A 7 -17.54 -19.26 7.17
N PHE A 8 -16.24 -19.49 7.17
CA PHE A 8 -15.27 -18.48 6.76
C PHE A 8 -15.47 -18.28 5.26
N SER A 9 -16.13 -17.18 4.88
CA SER A 9 -16.16 -16.71 3.50
C SER A 9 -14.72 -16.34 3.13
N PRO A 10 -14.09 -16.98 2.13
CA PRO A 10 -12.77 -16.59 1.69
C PRO A 10 -12.94 -15.31 0.86
N GLU A 11 -13.15 -14.18 1.53
CA GLU A 11 -12.90 -12.87 0.92
C GLU A 11 -11.41 -12.85 0.55
N THR A 12 -11.15 -13.25 -0.70
CA THR A 12 -9.92 -13.35 -1.48
C THR A 12 -8.62 -12.99 -0.75
N VAL A 13 -7.94 -13.99 -0.17
CA VAL A 13 -6.49 -13.91 -0.01
C VAL A 13 -5.92 -13.69 -1.41
N MET A 14 -5.24 -12.55 -1.62
CA MET A 14 -4.60 -12.27 -2.89
C MET A 14 -3.53 -13.32 -3.15
N GLU A 15 -3.78 -14.20 -4.11
CA GLU A 15 -2.82 -15.21 -4.52
C GLU A 15 -1.70 -14.54 -5.34
N ILE A 16 -0.55 -14.30 -4.72
CA ILE A 16 0.63 -13.71 -5.38
C ILE A 16 1.37 -14.80 -6.15
N LYS A 17 1.21 -14.81 -7.47
CA LYS A 17 1.95 -15.70 -8.38
C LYS A 17 3.38 -15.20 -8.56
N ARG A 18 4.30 -15.81 -7.82
CA ARG A 18 5.73 -15.46 -7.83
C ARG A 18 6.56 -16.47 -8.58
N GLN A 19 7.47 -15.97 -9.41
CA GLN A 19 8.52 -16.77 -10.06
C GLN A 19 9.87 -16.30 -9.52
N TYR A 20 10.76 -17.24 -9.18
CA TYR A 20 12.07 -16.89 -8.65
C TYR A 20 13.14 -17.03 -9.74
N ILE A 21 14.00 -16.03 -9.84
CA ILE A 21 15.23 -16.10 -10.61
C ILE A 21 16.32 -16.60 -9.65
N VAL A 22 17.00 -17.68 -10.03
CA VAL A 22 18.07 -18.30 -9.23
C VAL A 22 19.43 -18.12 -9.91
N ASN A 23 20.49 -17.97 -9.11
CA ASN A 23 21.87 -17.96 -9.59
C ASN A 23 22.44 -19.39 -9.70
N GLU A 24 23.72 -19.50 -10.07
CA GLU A 24 24.44 -20.78 -10.25
C GLU A 24 24.52 -21.60 -8.95
N ASP A 25 24.54 -20.93 -7.79
CA ASP A 25 24.53 -21.55 -6.46
C ASP A 25 23.13 -21.94 -5.97
N SER A 26 22.12 -21.93 -6.87
CA SER A 26 20.71 -22.19 -6.55
C SER A 26 20.11 -21.21 -5.53
N GLN A 27 20.69 -20.03 -5.36
CA GLN A 27 20.17 -18.99 -4.48
C GLN A 27 19.16 -18.12 -5.25
N ARG A 28 18.05 -17.78 -4.60
CA ARG A 28 17.04 -16.87 -5.16
C ARG A 28 17.57 -15.45 -5.10
N VAL A 29 17.75 -14.81 -6.24
CA VAL A 29 18.33 -13.46 -6.35
C VAL A 29 17.30 -12.41 -6.77
N ALA A 30 16.20 -12.82 -7.39
CA ALA A 30 15.08 -11.93 -7.72
C ALA A 30 13.75 -12.68 -7.74
N VAL A 31 12.66 -11.90 -7.66
CA VAL A 31 11.29 -12.36 -7.88
C VAL A 31 10.73 -11.63 -9.09
N GLN A 32 10.11 -12.39 -9.99
CA GLN A 32 9.31 -11.86 -11.08
C GLN A 32 7.83 -12.00 -10.72
N LEU A 33 7.11 -10.90 -10.88
CA LEU A 33 5.68 -10.76 -10.65
C LEU A 33 5.04 -10.25 -11.94
N ASP A 34 3.75 -10.53 -12.13
CA ASP A 34 2.97 -9.76 -13.12
C ASP A 34 2.88 -8.30 -12.67
N ILE A 35 2.81 -7.39 -13.65
CA ILE A 35 2.88 -5.96 -13.39
C ILE A 35 1.72 -5.48 -12.49
N HIS A 36 0.52 -6.04 -12.66
CA HIS A 36 -0.64 -5.65 -11.85
C HIS A 36 -0.54 -6.11 -10.40
N THR A 37 0.04 -7.29 -10.14
CA THR A 37 0.35 -7.73 -8.78
C THR A 37 1.40 -6.83 -8.14
N PHE A 38 2.44 -6.44 -8.87
CA PHE A 38 3.43 -5.47 -8.37
C PHE A 38 2.78 -4.12 -8.03
N GLU A 39 2.02 -3.53 -8.95
CA GLU A 39 1.31 -2.26 -8.74
C GLU A 39 0.35 -2.33 -7.55
N LYS A 40 -0.34 -3.45 -7.36
CA LYS A 40 -1.26 -3.62 -6.23
C LYS A 40 -0.50 -3.69 -4.90
N ILE A 41 0.68 -4.32 -4.87
CA ILE A 41 1.55 -4.33 -3.68
C ILE A 41 2.00 -2.90 -3.36
N GLU A 42 2.51 -2.16 -4.35
CA GLU A 42 2.92 -0.76 -4.20
C GLU A 42 1.78 0.10 -3.65
N ASN A 43 0.61 0.06 -4.28
CA ASN A 43 -0.55 0.84 -3.84
C ASN A 43 -0.93 0.56 -2.38
N VAL A 44 -0.87 -0.68 -1.93
CA VAL A 44 -1.20 -1.01 -0.53
C VAL A 44 -0.14 -0.46 0.43
N LEU A 45 1.14 -0.60 0.08
CA LEU A 45 2.25 -0.12 0.91
C LEU A 45 2.28 1.42 0.98
N GLU A 46 2.12 2.09 -0.15
CA GLU A 46 2.08 3.55 -0.25
C GLU A 46 0.89 4.13 0.51
N ASN A 47 -0.31 3.57 0.32
CA ASN A 47 -1.49 4.03 1.05
C ASN A 47 -1.33 3.85 2.57
N TYR A 48 -0.77 2.73 3.00
CA TYR A 48 -0.49 2.52 4.43
C TYR A 48 0.52 3.54 4.96
N ALA A 49 1.65 3.72 4.27
CA ALA A 49 2.67 4.68 4.68
C ALA A 49 2.15 6.13 4.69
N LEU A 50 1.34 6.50 3.70
CA LEU A 50 0.73 7.83 3.61
C LEU A 50 -0.21 8.11 4.78
N VAL A 51 -1.06 7.15 5.16
CA VAL A 51 -1.93 7.29 6.34
C VAL A 51 -1.10 7.48 7.61
N GLN A 52 -0.01 6.72 7.77
CA GLN A 52 0.86 6.88 8.92
C GLN A 52 1.55 8.25 8.94
N LEU A 53 1.95 8.77 7.78
CA LEU A 53 2.53 10.11 7.66
C LEU A 53 1.50 11.19 8.04
N ILE A 54 0.28 11.11 7.51
CA ILE A 54 -0.82 12.04 7.85
C ILE A 54 -1.12 12.01 9.35
N ASN A 55 -1.16 10.82 9.95
CA ASN A 55 -1.48 10.67 11.38
C ASN A 55 -0.34 11.11 12.32
N THR A 56 0.90 11.16 11.84
CA THR A 56 2.06 11.64 12.62
C THR A 56 2.15 13.17 12.59
N ASP A 57 1.52 13.79 11.60
CA ASP A 57 1.55 15.23 11.39
C ASP A 57 0.47 15.91 12.24
N ASP A 58 0.86 16.45 13.40
CA ASP A 58 0.01 17.27 14.27
C ASP A 58 -0.21 18.70 13.73
N THR A 59 0.07 18.95 12.44
CA THR A 59 -0.15 20.27 11.84
C THR A 59 -1.63 20.64 11.81
N GLU A 60 -1.87 21.93 12.02
CA GLU A 60 -3.21 22.51 12.01
C GLU A 60 -3.91 22.26 10.66
N THR A 61 -5.11 21.69 10.71
CA THR A 61 -5.93 21.48 9.52
C THR A 61 -6.46 22.82 9.02
N LEU A 62 -5.99 23.26 7.85
CA LEU A 62 -6.44 24.50 7.23
C LEU A 62 -7.85 24.36 6.63
N SER A 63 -8.65 25.42 6.71
CA SER A 63 -9.85 25.55 5.89
C SER A 63 -9.48 25.60 4.40
N ILE A 64 -10.46 25.34 3.52
CA ILE A 64 -10.24 25.41 2.07
C ILE A 64 -9.72 26.80 1.65
N GLU A 65 -10.18 27.88 2.29
CA GLU A 65 -9.74 29.25 1.98
C GLU A 65 -8.29 29.48 2.40
N GLU A 66 -7.93 29.05 3.61
CA GLU A 66 -6.55 29.14 4.13
C GLU A 66 -5.58 28.27 3.32
N ALA A 67 -5.99 27.05 2.98
CA ALA A 67 -5.19 26.14 2.14
C ALA A 67 -4.92 26.75 0.76
N LYS A 68 -5.93 27.35 0.12
CA LYS A 68 -5.76 28.05 -1.16
C LYS A 68 -4.83 29.25 -1.05
N LYS A 69 -4.97 30.05 0.01
CA LYS A 69 -4.12 31.21 0.26
C LYS A 69 -2.67 30.80 0.51
N TYR A 70 -2.45 29.77 1.32
CA TYR A 70 -1.14 29.19 1.60
C TYR A 70 -0.49 28.68 0.30
N TYR A 71 -1.20 27.85 -0.46
CA TYR A 71 -0.71 27.30 -1.73
C TYR A 71 -0.36 28.38 -2.76
N ALA A 72 -1.14 29.46 -2.82
CA ALA A 72 -0.87 30.57 -3.73
C ALA A 72 0.43 31.33 -3.40
N GLY A 73 0.88 31.30 -2.14
CA GLY A 73 2.09 31.95 -1.65
C GLY A 73 3.35 31.08 -1.68
N LEU A 74 3.24 29.79 -2.02
CA LEU A 74 4.40 28.92 -2.18
C LEU A 74 5.17 29.30 -3.44
N ASP A 75 6.50 29.32 -3.34
CA ASP A 75 7.35 29.44 -4.52
C ASP A 75 7.25 28.14 -5.32
N LYS A 76 6.85 28.27 -6.58
CA LYS A 76 6.52 27.12 -7.42
C LYS A 76 7.75 26.77 -8.24
N ALA A 77 8.30 25.59 -7.99
CA ALA A 77 9.40 25.02 -8.76
C ALA A 77 8.99 24.76 -10.22
#